data_AF-A0A4Z0MQB6-F1
#
_entry.id   AF-A0A4Z0MQB6-F1
#
_cell.length_a   1.000
_cell.length_b   1.000
_cell.length_c   1.000
_cell.angle_alpha   90.00
_cell.angle_beta   90.00
_cell.angle_gamma   90.00
#
_symmetry.space_group_name_H-M   'P 1'
#
loop_
_entity.id
_entity.type
_entity.pdbx_description
1 polymer ?
#
loop_
_entity_poly.entity_id
_entity_poly.type
_entity_poly.pdbx_seq_one_letter_code
_entity_poly.pdbx_strand_id
1 'polypeptide(L)'
;MLLYFTADKEYPRRPLPPAPYLLEEPCAATAALETAVRSCPKPDYFGNYPFPTLAQRQELCQCLDSPYLTHREAVWLELWRTQFDTDTAAQVLGQLHIIIRHRQATGITPVPHNGGYFFPERATQLRP
;
A
#
# COMPACT_ATOMS: atom_id res chain seq x y z
N MET A 1 6.29 15.74 -13.28
CA MET A 1 4.82 15.97 -13.36
C MET A 1 4.21 15.25 -12.16
N LEU A 2 3.93 15.97 -11.07
CA LEU A 2 3.30 15.38 -9.88
C LEU A 2 1.85 15.04 -10.23
N LEU A 3 1.52 13.75 -10.24
CA LEU A 3 0.16 13.27 -10.37
C LEU A 3 -0.58 13.57 -9.08
N TYR A 4 -1.33 14.68 -9.05
CA TYR A 4 -2.27 15.03 -7.99
C TYR A 4 -3.51 14.13 -8.07
N PHE A 5 -3.36 12.88 -7.64
CA PHE A 5 -4.50 12.06 -7.27
C PHE A 5 -4.87 12.46 -5.83
N THR A 6 -6.16 12.69 -5.54
CA THR A 6 -6.73 12.98 -4.21
C THR A 6 -7.51 11.74 -3.72
N ALA A 7 -7.40 11.31 -2.44
CA ALA A 7 -7.71 9.92 -2.01
C ALA A 7 -9.15 9.49 -2.26
N ASP A 8 -9.99 10.48 -2.52
CA ASP A 8 -11.40 10.43 -2.88
C ASP A 8 -11.69 10.26 -4.37
N LYS A 9 -10.71 10.46 -5.25
CA LYS A 9 -10.89 10.22 -6.68
C LYS A 9 -10.87 8.72 -6.92
N GLU A 10 -11.95 8.24 -7.56
CA GLU A 10 -11.93 6.98 -8.28
C GLU A 10 -10.62 6.91 -9.06
N TYR A 11 -9.83 5.86 -8.79
CA TYR A 11 -8.72 5.47 -9.64
C TYR A 11 -9.17 5.63 -11.10
N PRO A 12 -8.40 6.27 -12.00
CA PRO A 12 -8.88 6.57 -13.35
C PRO A 12 -9.49 5.29 -13.92
N ARG A 13 -10.79 5.36 -14.28
CA ARG A 13 -11.79 4.30 -14.57
C ARG A 13 -11.38 3.22 -15.59
N ARG A 14 -10.15 2.73 -15.55
CA ARG A 14 -9.93 1.33 -15.82
C ARG A 14 -10.57 0.62 -14.64
N PRO A 15 -11.52 -0.31 -14.85
CA PRO A 15 -11.75 -1.29 -13.81
C PRO A 15 -10.37 -1.77 -13.42
N LEU A 16 -10.02 -1.65 -12.14
CA LEU A 16 -8.92 -2.42 -11.60
C LEU A 16 -9.21 -3.83 -12.15
N PRO A 17 -8.37 -4.37 -13.06
CA PRO A 17 -8.65 -5.69 -13.63
C PRO A 17 -8.96 -6.56 -12.42
N PRO A 18 -10.08 -7.31 -12.41
CA PRO A 18 -10.56 -8.03 -11.24
C PRO A 18 -9.36 -8.74 -10.70
N ALA A 19 -8.76 -8.19 -9.64
CA ALA A 19 -7.38 -8.55 -9.47
C ALA A 19 -7.49 -9.98 -8.99
N PRO A 20 -6.75 -10.90 -9.60
CA PRO A 20 -6.47 -12.15 -8.93
C PRO A 20 -5.57 -11.74 -7.75
N TYR A 21 -6.12 -11.02 -6.77
CA TYR A 21 -5.43 -10.63 -5.56
C TYR A 21 -5.13 -11.96 -4.92
N LEU A 22 -3.87 -12.36 -5.07
CA LEU A 22 -3.16 -13.39 -4.33
C LEU A 22 -4.11 -14.51 -3.89
N LEU A 23 -4.03 -15.66 -4.56
CA LEU A 23 -4.67 -16.89 -4.07
C LEU A 23 -4.23 -17.28 -2.64
N GLU A 24 -3.32 -16.50 -2.02
CA GLU A 24 -2.84 -16.63 -0.66
C GLU A 24 -3.04 -15.34 0.16
N GLU A 25 -3.24 -15.56 1.46
CA GLU A 25 -3.29 -14.61 2.57
C GLU A 25 -2.22 -13.47 2.47
N PRO A 26 -2.44 -12.26 3.04
CA PRO A 26 -3.53 -11.89 3.94
C PRO A 26 -4.54 -10.95 3.27
N CYS A 27 -5.49 -11.52 2.52
CA CYS A 27 -6.56 -10.78 1.84
C CYS A 27 -7.32 -9.81 2.76
N ALA A 28 -7.54 -10.21 4.02
CA ALA A 28 -8.19 -9.37 5.03
C ALA A 28 -7.36 -8.13 5.37
N ALA A 29 -6.04 -8.26 5.50
CA ALA A 29 -5.16 -7.12 5.80
C ALA A 29 -5.03 -6.20 4.59
N THR A 30 -4.96 -6.74 3.36
CA THR A 30 -4.97 -5.94 2.14
C THR A 30 -6.31 -5.22 1.94
N ALA A 31 -7.44 -5.84 2.26
CA ALA A 31 -8.75 -5.19 2.21
C ALA A 31 -8.91 -4.11 3.29
N ALA A 32 -8.40 -4.36 4.50
CA ALA A 32 -8.38 -3.39 5.59
C ALA A 32 -7.48 -2.19 5.27
N LEU A 33 -6.31 -2.44 4.68
CA LEU A 33 -5.44 -1.42 4.12
C LEU A 33 -6.19 -0.60 3.06
N GLU A 34 -6.90 -1.28 2.15
CA GLU A 34 -7.66 -0.62 1.10
C GLU A 34 -8.70 0.35 1.68
N THR A 35 -9.43 -0.16 2.69
CA THR A 35 -10.49 0.56 3.38
C THR A 35 -9.94 1.77 4.13
N ALA A 36 -8.84 1.61 4.87
CA ALA A 36 -8.23 2.68 5.67
C ALA A 36 -7.83 3.90 4.81
N VAL A 37 -7.15 3.66 3.69
CA VAL A 37 -6.76 4.73 2.76
C VAL A 37 -7.98 5.41 2.14
N ARG A 38 -9.02 4.66 1.78
CA ARG A 38 -10.27 5.22 1.21
C ARG A 38 -11.06 6.02 2.23
N SER A 39 -11.01 5.65 3.51
CA SER A 39 -11.67 6.36 4.60
C SER A 39 -10.88 7.55 5.12
N CYS A 40 -9.67 7.79 4.62
CA CYS A 40 -8.83 8.89 5.04
C CYS A 40 -9.60 10.22 4.91
N PRO A 41 -9.72 11.01 5.99
CA PRO A 41 -10.33 12.32 5.88
C PRO A 41 -9.53 13.21 4.92
N LYS A 42 -10.21 14.16 4.29
CA LYS A 42 -9.53 15.12 3.42
C LYS A 42 -8.89 16.22 4.27
N PRO A 43 -7.67 16.66 3.93
CA PRO A 43 -7.11 17.89 4.50
C PRO A 43 -8.09 19.04 4.34
N ASP A 44 -8.41 19.71 5.44
CA ASP A 44 -9.20 20.93 5.37
C ASP A 44 -8.36 22.06 4.76
N TYR A 45 -9.00 22.96 4.03
CA TYR A 45 -8.30 24.09 3.40
C TYR A 45 -7.69 25.07 4.43
N PHE A 46 -8.11 24.97 5.70
CA PHE A 46 -7.75 25.88 6.78
C PHE A 46 -6.54 25.39 7.61
N GLY A 47 -5.96 24.23 7.27
CA GLY A 47 -4.73 23.75 7.89
C GLY A 47 -4.90 23.11 9.26
N ASN A 48 -6.14 22.86 9.71
CA ASN A 48 -6.43 22.05 10.89
C ASN A 48 -6.55 20.58 10.49
N TYR A 49 -5.46 20.05 9.96
CA TYR A 49 -5.38 18.64 9.58
C TYR A 49 -4.34 17.93 10.46
N PRO A 50 -4.71 16.83 11.15
CA PRO A 50 -3.80 16.13 12.04
C PRO A 50 -2.83 15.26 11.22
N PHE A 51 -1.90 15.91 10.53
CA PHE A 51 -0.87 15.25 9.72
C PHE A 51 -0.08 14.21 10.54
N PRO A 52 0.44 13.15 9.90
CA PRO A 52 1.13 12.08 10.59
C PRO A 52 2.40 12.61 11.24
N THR A 53 2.74 12.03 12.38
CA THR A 53 3.95 12.36 13.11
C THR A 53 5.20 12.06 12.27
N LEU A 54 6.34 12.67 12.62
CA LEU A 54 7.61 12.37 11.94
C LEU A 54 7.95 10.87 11.99
N ALA A 55 7.73 10.23 13.14
CA ALA A 55 7.96 8.80 13.33
C ALA A 55 7.12 7.97 12.36
N GLN A 56 5.80 8.23 12.29
CA GLN A 56 4.91 7.52 11.36
C GLN A 56 5.32 7.72 9.90
N ARG A 57 5.76 8.92 9.51
CA ARG A 57 6.23 9.16 8.14
C ARG A 57 7.51 8.40 7.82
N GLN A 58 8.44 8.32 8.76
CA GLN A 58 9.68 7.55 8.60
C GLN A 58 9.39 6.05 8.49
N GLU A 59 8.51 5.54 9.35
CA GLU A 59 8.09 4.13 9.36
C GLU A 59 7.34 3.76 8.07
N LEU A 60 6.49 4.68 7.56
CA LEU A 60 5.82 4.50 6.28
C LEU A 60 6.84 4.40 5.14
N CYS A 61 7.85 5.27 5.10
CA CYS A 61 8.92 5.16 4.11
C CYS A 61 9.65 3.80 4.20
N GLN A 62 9.99 3.34 5.40
CA GLN A 62 10.64 2.04 5.59
C GLN A 62 9.77 0.87 5.10
N CYS A 63 8.47 0.93 5.36
CA CYS A 63 7.54 -0.09 4.86
C CYS A 63 7.42 -0.06 3.34
N LEU A 64 7.42 1.13 2.72
CA LEU A 64 7.36 1.30 1.26
C LEU A 64 8.63 0.81 0.55
N ASP A 65 9.79 0.96 1.20
CA ASP A 65 11.07 0.44 0.71
C ASP A 65 11.16 -1.11 0.83
N SER A 66 10.19 -1.75 1.50
CA SER A 66 10.17 -3.20 1.67
C SER A 66 9.85 -3.91 0.35
N PRO A 67 10.68 -4.88 -0.08
CA PRO A 67 10.42 -5.63 -1.30
C PRO A 67 9.26 -6.65 -1.13
N TYR A 68 8.68 -6.76 0.07
CA TYR A 68 7.56 -7.64 0.36
C TYR A 68 6.19 -7.01 0.11
N LEU A 69 6.16 -5.77 -0.38
CA LEU A 69 4.95 -5.21 -0.97
C LEU A 69 4.83 -5.66 -2.43
N THR A 70 3.60 -5.83 -2.88
CA THR A 70 3.34 -5.95 -4.32
C THR A 70 3.60 -4.60 -4.97
N HIS A 71 3.90 -4.61 -6.27
CA HIS A 71 4.14 -3.37 -7.01
C HIS A 71 2.92 -2.43 -6.91
N ARG A 72 1.72 -3.01 -6.97
CA ARG A 72 0.49 -2.25 -6.84
C ARG A 72 0.31 -1.61 -5.46
N GLU A 73 0.55 -2.32 -4.37
CA GLU A 73 0.44 -1.77 -3.01
C GLU A 73 1.43 -0.61 -2.80
N ALA A 74 2.68 -0.79 -3.23
CA ALA A 74 3.72 0.23 -3.10
C ALA A 74 3.35 1.51 -3.86
N VAL A 75 3.03 1.40 -5.15
CA VAL A 75 2.65 2.56 -5.99
C VAL A 75 1.41 3.25 -5.43
N TRP A 76 0.41 2.46 -5.01
CA TRP A 76 -0.83 3.02 -4.50
C TRP A 76 -0.59 3.82 -3.22
N LEU A 77 0.16 3.28 -2.27
CA LEU A 77 0.47 3.99 -1.03
C LEU A 77 1.42 5.18 -1.22
N GLU A 78 2.37 5.10 -2.16
CA GLU A 78 3.23 6.23 -2.50
C GLU A 78 2.43 7.46 -2.98
N LEU A 79 1.35 7.23 -3.74
CA LEU A 79 0.46 8.29 -4.21
C LEU A 79 -0.33 8.93 -3.05
N TRP A 80 -0.70 8.14 -2.04
CA TRP A 80 -1.62 8.58 -0.97
C TRP A 80 -0.95 9.03 0.33
N ARG A 81 0.29 8.61 0.60
CA ARG A 81 0.95 8.81 1.89
C ARG A 81 1.03 10.26 2.39
N THR A 82 1.04 11.22 1.47
CA THR A 82 1.08 12.65 1.80
C THR A 82 -0.26 13.21 2.28
N GLN A 83 -1.34 12.44 2.09
CA GLN A 83 -2.71 12.83 2.45
C GLN A 83 -3.18 12.17 3.73
N PHE A 84 -2.45 11.20 4.30
CA PHE A 84 -2.87 10.54 5.53
C PHE A 84 -2.92 11.52 6.69
N ASP A 85 -3.92 11.36 7.55
CA ASP A 85 -3.87 11.88 8.91
C ASP A 85 -3.16 10.89 9.84
N THR A 86 -3.04 11.26 11.10
CA THR A 86 -2.37 10.48 12.14
C THR A 86 -3.01 9.11 12.33
N ASP A 87 -4.35 9.03 12.34
CA ASP A 87 -5.09 7.80 12.57
C ASP A 87 -5.03 6.86 11.36
N THR A 88 -5.21 7.40 10.16
CA THR A 88 -5.05 6.64 8.91
C THR A 88 -3.63 6.11 8.78
N ALA A 89 -2.62 6.93 9.09
CA ALA A 89 -1.23 6.48 9.06
C ALA A 89 -0.98 5.32 10.03
N ALA A 90 -1.53 5.37 11.24
CA ALA A 90 -1.41 4.27 12.21
C ALA A 90 -2.10 2.99 11.71
N GLN A 91 -3.30 3.10 11.13
CA GLN A 91 -4.02 1.95 10.57
C GLN A 91 -3.27 1.33 9.38
N VAL A 92 -2.81 2.18 8.45
CA VAL A 92 -2.02 1.76 7.28
C VAL A 92 -0.75 1.04 7.71
N LEU A 93 0.01 1.61 8.65
CA LEU A 93 1.22 0.98 9.20
C LEU A 93 0.94 -0.38 9.84
N GLY A 94 -0.15 -0.48 10.62
CA GLY A 94 -0.57 -1.74 11.21
C GLY A 94 -0.82 -2.84 10.16
N GLN A 95 -1.52 -2.51 9.08
CA GLN A 95 -1.80 -3.48 8.01
C GLN A 95 -0.54 -3.81 7.20
N LEU A 96 0.30 -2.82 6.90
CA LEU A 96 1.57 -3.02 6.20
C LEU A 96 2.48 -4.00 6.95
N HIS A 97 2.58 -3.85 8.27
CA HIS A 97 3.36 -4.79 9.08
C HIS A 97 2.83 -6.21 9.04
N ILE A 98 1.50 -6.40 9.08
CA ILE A 98 0.88 -7.72 8.96
C ILE A 98 1.21 -8.33 7.59
N ILE A 99 1.02 -7.56 6.52
CA ILE A 99 1.28 -8.00 5.14
C ILE A 99 2.75 -8.38 4.95
N ILE A 100 3.68 -7.49 5.32
CA ILE A 100 5.12 -7.70 5.16
C ILE A 100 5.57 -8.91 5.98
N ARG A 101 5.17 -9.01 7.25
CA ARG A 101 5.56 -10.14 8.11
C ARG A 101 5.01 -11.46 7.57
N HIS A 102 3.76 -11.48 7.11
CA HIS A 102 3.17 -12.68 6.53
C HIS A 102 3.98 -13.15 5.32
N ARG A 103 4.28 -12.25 4.38
CA ARG A 103 5.03 -12.56 3.16
C ARG A 103 6.52 -12.86 3.40
N GLN A 104 7.11 -12.33 4.45
CA GLN A 104 8.43 -12.76 4.92
C GLN A 104 8.38 -14.20 5.43
N ALA A 105 7.31 -14.58 6.12
CA ALA A 105 7.14 -15.93 6.68
C ALA A 105 6.84 -17.00 5.62
N THR A 106 6.32 -16.64 4.45
CA THR A 106 6.11 -17.61 3.34
C THR A 106 7.42 -18.10 2.72
N GLY A 107 8.53 -17.38 2.94
CA GLY A 107 9.84 -17.72 2.37
C GLY A 107 9.95 -17.48 0.86
N ILE A 108 8.93 -16.87 0.24
CA ILE A 108 8.94 -16.52 -1.18
C ILE A 108 9.79 -15.28 -1.39
N THR A 109 10.81 -15.39 -2.24
CA THR A 109 11.71 -14.27 -2.56
C THR A 109 11.03 -13.25 -3.48
N PRO A 110 11.13 -11.94 -3.17
CA PRO A 110 10.74 -10.87 -4.08
C PRO A 110 11.44 -10.97 -5.44
N VAL A 111 10.73 -10.61 -6.50
CA VAL A 111 11.22 -10.65 -7.88
C VAL A 111 11.56 -9.26 -8.39
N PRO A 112 12.59 -9.13 -9.25
CA PRO A 112 12.88 -7.85 -9.89
C PRO A 112 11.72 -7.42 -10.79
N HIS A 113 11.34 -6.15 -10.69
CA HIS A 113 10.38 -5.47 -11.56
C HIS A 113 11.00 -4.14 -12.00
N ASN A 114 10.51 -3.55 -13.09
CA ASN A 114 10.99 -2.24 -13.50
C ASN A 114 10.86 -1.24 -12.35
N GLY A 115 11.99 -0.71 -11.87
CA GLY A 115 12.06 0.25 -10.77
C GLY A 115 12.26 -0.33 -9.37
N GLY A 116 12.44 -1.65 -9.18
CA GLY A 116 12.73 -2.22 -7.85
C GLY A 116 12.55 -3.73 -7.73
N TYR A 117 12.46 -4.23 -6.50
CA TYR A 117 12.11 -5.62 -6.19
C TYR A 117 10.76 -5.64 -5.47
N PHE A 118 9.85 -6.51 -5.89
CA PHE A 118 8.50 -6.60 -5.33
C PHE A 118 8.08 -8.04 -5.09
N PHE A 119 7.15 -8.24 -4.17
CA PHE A 119 6.55 -9.54 -3.93
C PHE A 119 5.76 -9.99 -5.16
N PRO A 120 5.91 -11.26 -5.59
CA PRO A 120 5.23 -11.74 -6.79
C PRO A 120 3.70 -11.72 -6.62
N GLU A 121 3.00 -11.04 -7.53
CA GLU A 121 1.52 -10.96 -7.52
C GLU A 121 0.84 -12.23 -8.05
N ARG A 122 1.60 -13.13 -8.69
CA ARG A 122 1.15 -14.45 -9.13
C ARG A 122 2.13 -15.47 -8.58
N ALA A 123 1.61 -16.62 -8.11
CA ALA A 123 2.44 -17.79 -7.87
C ALA A 123 3.29 -18.00 -9.13
N THR A 124 4.61 -18.03 -8.96
CA THR A 124 5.52 -18.39 -10.03
C THR A 124 5.10 -19.78 -10.49
N GLN A 125 4.28 -19.86 -11.55
CA GLN A 125 4.07 -21.13 -12.23
C GLN A 125 5.45 -21.48 -12.77
N LEU A 126 6.16 -22.33 -12.02
CA LEU A 126 7.24 -23.14 -12.57
C LEU A 126 6.62 -23.83 -13.78
N ARG A 127 6.88 -23.29 -14.97
CA ARG A 127 6.50 -23.97 -16.21
C ARG A 127 7.23 -25.31 -16.20
N PRO A 128 6.52 -26.42 -16.45
CA PRO A 128 7.17 -27.71 -16.68
C PRO A 128 8.06 -27.68 -17.91
#